data_AF-A0A7G8JQG4-F1
#
_entry.id   AF-A0A7G8JQG4-F1
#
_cell.length_a   1.000
_cell.length_b   1.000
_cell.length_c   1.000
_cell.angle_alpha   90.00
_cell.angle_beta   90.00
_cell.angle_gamma   90.00
#
_symmetry.space_group_name_H-M   'P 1'
#
loop_
_entity.id
_entity.type
_entity.pdbx_description
1 polymer ?
#
loop_
_entity_poly.entity_id
_entity_poly.type
_entity_poly.pdbx_seq_one_letter_code
_entity_poly.pdbx_strand_id
1 'polypeptide(L)'
;MLTRLLAGVFAAASLSTLALASQAGINNSGWTVKEIQAAMTKSYGVDLIGVSRFLYSSDGVAFLEDQTKSYSPFWKKQKTAVVALRSAIILDATDGEISAAGIMKQLPVAFRLNDNGVFDGSQNVCKYGFNGAQATSLRSWYVFLPACVQAKQILPAATAPSATRNASDRGLW
;
A
#
# COMPACT_ATOMS: atom_id res chain seq x y z
N MET A 1 41.34 -11.37 -35.05
CA MET A 1 41.01 -11.18 -33.62
C MET A 1 39.99 -10.05 -33.55
N LEU A 2 38.70 -10.38 -33.50
CA LEU A 2 37.61 -9.41 -33.57
C LEU A 2 37.11 -9.15 -32.14
N THR A 3 37.41 -7.98 -31.60
CA THR A 3 37.11 -7.59 -30.22
C THR A 3 35.63 -7.35 -30.02
N ARG A 4 35.08 -7.98 -28.98
CA ARG A 4 33.68 -7.93 -28.55
C ARG A 4 33.26 -6.51 -28.16
N LEU A 5 32.25 -5.95 -28.82
CA LEU A 5 31.45 -4.83 -28.31
C LEU A 5 30.46 -5.39 -27.29
N LEU A 6 30.64 -5.02 -26.03
CA LEU A 6 29.70 -5.30 -24.94
C LEU A 6 29.23 -3.98 -24.33
N ALA A 7 27.92 -3.98 -24.07
CA ALA A 7 27.23 -3.30 -22.99
C ALA A 7 27.03 -1.78 -23.10
N GLY A 8 25.74 -1.39 -23.06
CA GLY A 8 25.37 -0.01 -22.82
C GLY A 8 23.95 0.38 -23.24
N VAL A 9 22.99 -0.54 -23.35
CA VAL A 9 21.57 -0.15 -23.39
C VAL A 9 21.22 0.33 -21.99
N PHE A 10 21.41 1.62 -21.72
CA PHE A 10 20.83 2.26 -20.55
C PHE A 10 19.31 2.24 -20.70
N ALA A 11 18.69 1.60 -19.71
CA ALA A 11 17.28 1.56 -19.40
C ALA A 11 16.42 2.55 -20.20
N ALA A 12 15.75 2.03 -21.23
CA ALA A 12 14.42 2.53 -21.52
C ALA A 12 13.64 2.37 -20.20
N ALA A 13 13.26 3.47 -19.56
CA ALA A 13 12.16 3.49 -18.63
C ALA A 13 10.94 3.01 -19.43
N SER A 14 10.77 1.69 -19.47
CA SER A 14 9.80 1.00 -20.30
C SER A 14 8.42 1.50 -19.87
N LEU A 15 7.77 2.31 -20.71
CA LEU A 15 6.36 2.28 -21.14
C LEU A 15 5.29 1.55 -20.25
N SER A 16 5.47 1.44 -18.94
CA SER A 16 4.65 0.62 -18.03
C SER A 16 4.12 1.40 -16.82
N THR A 17 4.47 2.68 -16.70
CA THR A 17 3.72 3.66 -15.87
C THR A 17 2.29 3.87 -16.38
N LEU A 18 1.95 3.34 -17.56
CA LEU A 18 0.68 3.52 -18.28
C LEU A 18 -0.51 2.70 -17.72
N ALA A 19 -0.33 1.78 -16.76
CA ALA A 19 -1.41 0.92 -16.25
C ALA A 19 -1.95 1.27 -14.85
N LEU A 20 -1.23 2.10 -14.08
CA LEU A 20 -1.55 2.35 -12.67
C LEU A 20 -2.72 3.35 -12.49
N ALA A 21 -2.98 4.19 -13.49
CA ALA A 21 -4.06 5.17 -13.45
C ALA A 21 -4.82 5.22 -14.80
N SER A 22 -5.71 4.26 -15.05
CA SER A 22 -6.71 4.37 -16.11
C SER A 22 -7.40 5.75 -16.03
N GLN A 23 -7.43 6.45 -17.15
CA GLN A 23 -7.98 7.81 -17.27
C GLN A 23 -9.42 7.88 -16.75
N ALA A 24 -10.24 6.85 -17.04
CA ALA A 24 -11.60 6.74 -16.54
C ALA A 24 -11.68 6.73 -15.01
N GLY A 25 -10.77 6.01 -14.34
CA GLY A 25 -10.73 5.97 -12.87
C GLY A 25 -10.33 7.31 -12.26
N ILE A 26 -9.44 8.07 -12.93
CA ILE A 26 -9.07 9.42 -12.50
C ILE A 26 -10.24 10.38 -12.67
N ASN A 27 -10.86 10.39 -13.86
CA ASN A 27 -11.97 11.29 -14.18
C ASN A 27 -13.14 11.10 -13.20
N ASN A 28 -13.38 9.85 -12.77
CA ASN A 28 -14.46 9.50 -11.84
C ASN A 28 -14.06 9.67 -10.35
N SER A 29 -12.86 10.16 -10.04
CA SER A 29 -12.37 10.29 -8.67
C SER A 29 -12.56 11.67 -8.04
N GLY A 30 -12.91 12.69 -8.85
CA GLY A 30 -12.95 14.07 -8.40
C GLY A 30 -11.56 14.69 -8.16
N TRP A 31 -10.49 14.00 -8.55
CA TRP A 31 -9.11 14.49 -8.50
C TRP A 31 -8.58 14.79 -9.89
N THR A 32 -7.63 15.73 -9.99
CA THR A 32 -6.90 15.96 -11.23
C THR A 32 -5.93 14.79 -11.52
N VAL A 33 -5.59 14.62 -12.80
CA VAL A 33 -4.56 13.65 -13.22
C VAL A 33 -3.24 13.88 -12.48
N LYS A 34 -2.83 15.13 -12.33
CA LYS A 34 -1.56 15.50 -11.68
C LYS A 34 -1.57 15.14 -10.19
N GLU A 35 -2.68 15.36 -9.49
CA GLU A 35 -2.80 15.00 -8.07
C GLU A 35 -2.76 13.49 -7.87
N ILE A 36 -3.50 12.72 -8.68
CA ILE A 36 -3.45 11.27 -8.61
C ILE A 36 -2.06 10.75 -8.95
N GLN A 37 -1.41 11.27 -10.00
CA GLN A 37 -0.05 10.87 -10.35
C GLN A 37 0.93 11.13 -9.20
N ALA A 38 0.91 12.34 -8.62
CA ALA A 38 1.76 12.69 -7.49
C ALA A 38 1.51 11.78 -6.27
N ALA A 39 0.25 11.48 -5.98
CA ALA A 39 -0.11 10.63 -4.86
C ALA A 39 0.25 9.14 -5.11
N MET A 40 0.14 8.68 -6.36
CA MET A 40 0.54 7.32 -6.76
C MET A 40 2.05 7.09 -6.69
N THR A 41 2.86 8.14 -6.89
CA THR A 41 4.32 8.09 -6.77
C THR A 41 4.84 8.29 -5.35
N LYS A 42 3.95 8.55 -4.38
CA LYS A 42 4.35 8.80 -3.01
C LYS A 42 4.61 7.48 -2.27
N SER A 43 5.82 7.34 -1.77
CA SER A 43 6.21 6.28 -0.83
C SER A 43 6.13 6.76 0.63
N TYR A 44 5.92 5.80 1.53
CA TYR A 44 5.87 6.01 2.97
C TYR A 44 6.79 5.02 3.65
N GLY A 45 7.75 5.51 4.43
CA GLY A 45 8.64 4.66 5.23
C GLY A 45 7.88 3.92 6.33
N VAL A 46 8.12 2.62 6.44
CA VAL A 46 7.48 1.71 7.39
C VAL A 46 8.44 0.66 7.94
N ASP A 47 8.14 0.15 9.13
CA ASP A 47 8.75 -1.05 9.69
C ASP A 47 7.93 -2.28 9.28
N LEU A 48 8.53 -3.22 8.54
CA LEU A 48 7.86 -4.44 8.07
C LEU A 48 7.24 -5.23 9.22
N ILE A 49 7.94 -5.32 10.36
CA ILE A 49 7.47 -6.05 11.54
C ILE A 49 6.29 -5.31 12.18
N GLY A 50 6.35 -3.99 12.30
CA GLY A 50 5.29 -3.17 12.86
C GLY A 50 4.04 -3.15 12.00
N VAL A 51 4.19 -3.11 10.68
CA VAL A 51 3.08 -3.27 9.73
C VAL A 51 2.48 -4.67 9.87
N SER A 52 3.30 -5.71 9.90
CA SER A 52 2.82 -7.09 10.06
C SER A 52 2.07 -7.28 11.38
N ARG A 53 2.64 -6.80 12.50
CA ARG A 53 2.00 -6.83 13.81
C ARG A 53 0.65 -6.14 13.80
N PHE A 54 0.55 -4.96 13.17
CA PHE A 54 -0.71 -4.28 12.99
C PHE A 54 -1.69 -5.14 12.18
N LEU A 55 -1.33 -5.57 10.97
CA LEU A 55 -2.25 -6.28 10.06
C LEU A 55 -2.73 -7.65 10.56
N TYR A 56 -2.00 -8.27 11.49
CA TYR A 56 -2.38 -9.51 12.17
C TYR A 56 -3.04 -9.29 13.54
N SER A 57 -3.10 -8.06 14.06
CA SER A 57 -3.84 -7.77 15.29
C SER A 57 -5.36 -7.77 15.03
N SER A 58 -6.16 -7.79 16.11
CA SER A 58 -7.62 -7.62 16.01
C SER A 58 -8.00 -6.35 15.26
N ASP A 59 -7.32 -5.24 15.55
CA ASP A 59 -7.59 -3.93 14.95
C ASP A 59 -7.20 -3.90 13.47
N GLY A 60 -6.10 -4.59 13.11
CA GLY A 60 -5.71 -4.72 11.71
C GLY A 60 -6.65 -5.61 10.92
N VAL A 61 -7.17 -6.70 11.52
CA VAL A 61 -8.22 -7.52 10.90
C VAL A 61 -9.47 -6.70 10.66
N ALA A 62 -9.97 -5.98 11.67
CA ALA A 62 -11.15 -5.11 11.55
C ALA A 62 -10.93 -4.00 10.51
N PHE A 63 -9.73 -3.40 10.48
CA PHE A 63 -9.33 -2.45 9.44
C PHE A 63 -9.39 -3.07 8.05
N LEU A 64 -8.80 -4.25 7.83
CA LEU A 64 -8.81 -4.90 6.52
C LEU A 64 -10.23 -5.31 6.09
N GLU A 65 -11.07 -5.76 7.02
CA GLU A 65 -12.48 -6.07 6.76
C GLU A 65 -13.25 -4.82 6.33
N ASP A 66 -13.06 -3.70 7.03
CA ASP A 66 -13.66 -2.41 6.66
C ASP A 66 -13.20 -1.95 5.28
N GLN A 67 -11.88 -1.95 5.03
CA GLN A 67 -11.33 -1.57 3.73
C GLN A 67 -11.82 -2.49 2.61
N THR A 68 -12.06 -3.77 2.88
CA THR A 68 -12.48 -4.73 1.86
C THR A 68 -13.98 -4.93 1.73
N LYS A 69 -14.78 -4.30 2.60
CA LYS A 69 -16.24 -4.24 2.49
C LYS A 69 -16.67 -3.60 1.17
N SER A 70 -15.98 -2.52 0.83
CA SER A 70 -16.29 -1.64 -0.30
C SER A 70 -15.33 -1.80 -1.48
N TYR A 71 -14.15 -2.37 -1.26
CA TYR A 71 -13.13 -2.54 -2.30
C TYR A 71 -12.67 -4.00 -2.33
N SER A 72 -13.08 -4.77 -3.33
CA SER A 72 -12.85 -6.22 -3.35
C SER A 72 -12.69 -6.81 -4.75
N PRO A 73 -12.17 -8.05 -4.87
CA PRO A 73 -12.11 -8.75 -6.15
C PRO A 73 -13.48 -9.03 -6.76
N PHE A 74 -13.62 -8.78 -8.06
CA PHE A 74 -14.88 -8.94 -8.79
C PHE A 74 -15.49 -10.35 -8.66
N TRP A 75 -14.72 -11.40 -8.96
CA TRP A 75 -15.24 -12.78 -9.07
C TRP A 75 -15.36 -13.53 -7.74
N LYS A 76 -14.49 -13.24 -6.77
CA LYS A 76 -14.42 -13.98 -5.48
C LYS A 76 -15.19 -13.27 -4.35
N LYS A 77 -15.72 -12.07 -4.59
CA LYS A 77 -16.34 -11.21 -3.55
C LYS A 77 -15.40 -11.04 -2.34
N GLN A 78 -15.95 -10.71 -1.18
CA GLN A 78 -15.20 -10.43 0.06
C GLN A 78 -14.38 -11.62 0.61
N LYS A 79 -14.65 -12.87 0.19
CA LYS A 79 -14.10 -14.09 0.82
C LYS A 79 -12.57 -14.16 0.87
N THR A 80 -11.89 -13.62 -0.13
CA THR A 80 -10.42 -13.61 -0.19
C THR A 80 -9.84 -12.21 -0.14
N ALA A 81 -10.68 -11.18 0.04
CA ALA A 81 -10.26 -9.79 -0.08
C ALA A 81 -9.30 -9.39 1.05
N VAL A 82 -9.63 -9.74 2.29
CA VAL A 82 -8.77 -9.48 3.46
C VAL A 82 -7.39 -10.09 3.30
N VAL A 83 -7.31 -11.36 2.90
CA VAL A 83 -6.03 -12.06 2.73
C VAL A 83 -5.24 -11.46 1.57
N ALA A 84 -5.88 -11.21 0.42
CA ALA A 84 -5.23 -10.62 -0.73
C ALA A 84 -4.67 -9.22 -0.43
N LEU A 85 -5.45 -8.37 0.27
CA LEU A 85 -5.02 -7.03 0.64
C LEU A 85 -3.89 -7.07 1.66
N ARG A 86 -4.01 -7.89 2.71
CA ARG A 86 -2.96 -8.08 3.71
C ARG A 86 -1.65 -8.49 3.05
N SER A 87 -1.69 -9.52 2.20
CA SER A 87 -0.50 -10.02 1.51
C SER A 87 0.13 -8.96 0.62
N ALA A 88 -0.68 -8.20 -0.12
CA ALA A 88 -0.15 -7.14 -0.98
C ALA A 88 0.55 -6.03 -0.18
N ILE A 89 -0.02 -5.60 0.96
CA ILE A 89 0.60 -4.60 1.82
C ILE A 89 1.92 -5.11 2.41
N ILE A 90 1.95 -6.36 2.91
CA ILE A 90 3.16 -6.95 3.50
C ILE A 90 4.26 -7.12 2.44
N LEU A 91 3.90 -7.59 1.24
CA LEU A 91 4.86 -7.76 0.14
C LEU A 91 5.44 -6.43 -0.32
N ASP A 92 4.62 -5.38 -0.36
CA ASP A 92 5.10 -4.03 -0.70
C ASP A 92 6.05 -3.50 0.37
N ALA A 93 5.71 -3.67 1.65
CA ALA A 93 6.51 -3.21 2.80
C ALA A 93 7.89 -3.88 2.96
N THR A 94 8.28 -4.82 2.10
CA THR A 94 9.50 -5.64 2.27
C THR A 94 10.80 -4.85 2.18
N ASP A 95 10.80 -3.72 1.45
CA ASP A 95 11.94 -2.82 1.31
C ASP A 95 11.95 -1.66 2.33
N GLY A 96 11.00 -1.67 3.27
CA GLY A 96 10.81 -0.62 4.27
C GLY A 96 10.00 0.57 3.76
N GLU A 97 9.42 0.48 2.56
CA GLU A 97 8.50 1.48 2.02
C GLU A 97 7.16 0.84 1.62
N ILE A 98 6.09 1.63 1.65
CA ILE A 98 4.80 1.26 1.04
C ILE A 98 4.29 2.39 0.16
N SER A 99 3.66 2.01 -0.95
CA SER A 99 3.08 2.96 -1.91
C SER A 99 1.78 2.41 -2.50
N ALA A 100 0.96 3.32 -3.04
CA ALA A 100 -0.28 2.92 -3.69
C ALA A 100 -0.01 2.04 -4.92
N ALA A 101 0.98 2.44 -5.72
CA ALA A 101 1.40 1.70 -6.91
C ALA A 101 1.99 0.32 -6.58
N GLY A 102 2.79 0.25 -5.52
CA GLY A 102 3.41 -0.96 -5.04
C GLY A 102 2.39 -1.99 -4.54
N ILE A 103 1.47 -1.58 -3.65
CA ILE A 103 0.35 -2.42 -3.20
C ILE A 103 -0.47 -2.91 -4.40
N MET A 104 -0.81 -2.03 -5.35
CA MET A 104 -1.55 -2.41 -6.56
C MET A 104 -0.84 -3.49 -7.38
N LYS A 105 0.49 -3.42 -7.47
CA LYS A 105 1.33 -4.40 -8.19
C LYS A 105 1.37 -5.76 -7.48
N GLN A 106 1.33 -5.77 -6.16
CA GLN A 106 1.39 -7.00 -5.35
C GLN A 106 0.04 -7.70 -5.17
N LEU A 107 -1.06 -7.05 -5.55
CA LEU A 107 -2.38 -7.67 -5.49
C LEU A 107 -2.47 -8.86 -6.46
N PRO A 108 -2.92 -10.04 -6.00
CA PRO A 108 -3.05 -11.21 -6.87
C PRO A 108 -4.12 -11.02 -7.95
N VAL A 109 -5.10 -10.16 -7.70
CA VAL A 109 -6.16 -9.76 -8.63
C VAL A 109 -6.52 -8.30 -8.37
N ALA A 110 -6.87 -7.56 -9.43
CA ALA A 110 -7.28 -6.16 -9.29
C ALA A 110 -8.58 -6.04 -8.47
N PHE A 111 -8.55 -5.18 -7.46
CA PHE A 111 -9.77 -4.84 -6.71
C PHE A 111 -10.59 -3.82 -7.49
N ARG A 112 -11.90 -3.82 -7.23
CA ARG A 112 -12.85 -2.85 -7.76
C ARG A 112 -13.65 -2.24 -6.62
N LEU A 113 -14.19 -1.06 -6.86
CA LEU A 113 -15.24 -0.51 -6.02
C LEU A 113 -16.44 -1.46 -6.12
N ASN A 114 -16.98 -1.90 -4.99
CA ASN A 114 -18.12 -2.81 -4.96
C ASN A 114 -19.40 -2.03 -5.29
N ASP A 115 -19.97 -2.33 -6.44
CA ASP A 115 -21.06 -1.62 -7.10
C ASP A 115 -22.44 -1.93 -6.47
N ASN A 116 -22.62 -1.79 -5.16
CA ASN A 116 -23.95 -1.91 -4.53
C ASN A 116 -24.96 -0.83 -5.02
N GLY A 117 -24.64 -0.09 -6.10
CA GLY A 117 -25.49 0.89 -6.77
C GLY A 117 -25.70 2.19 -6.00
N VAL A 118 -25.28 2.24 -4.73
CA VAL A 118 -25.49 3.36 -3.83
C VAL A 118 -24.20 3.62 -3.05
N PHE A 119 -23.71 4.85 -3.12
CA PHE A 119 -22.70 5.35 -2.18
C PHE A 119 -23.39 5.57 -0.83
N ASP A 120 -23.52 4.50 -0.06
CA ASP A 120 -24.12 4.50 1.27
C ASP A 120 -23.18 5.06 2.35
N GLY A 121 -22.03 5.61 1.94
CA GLY A 121 -21.00 6.12 2.85
C GLY A 121 -20.16 5.01 3.48
N SER A 122 -20.38 3.73 3.15
CA SER A 122 -19.51 2.64 3.58
C SER A 122 -18.25 2.51 2.72
N GLN A 123 -18.18 3.19 1.58
CA GLN A 123 -16.98 3.30 0.74
C GLN A 123 -16.04 4.34 1.32
N ASN A 124 -15.55 4.12 2.54
CA ASN A 124 -14.67 5.08 3.20
C ASN A 124 -13.24 4.92 2.69
N VAL A 125 -12.71 6.00 2.12
CA VAL A 125 -11.29 6.14 1.90
C VAL A 125 -10.60 6.34 3.24
N CYS A 126 -9.34 5.92 3.30
CA CYS A 126 -8.42 6.08 4.42
C CYS A 126 -8.03 7.57 4.69
N LYS A 127 -8.98 8.51 4.60
CA LYS A 127 -8.85 9.93 4.91
C LYS A 127 -10.22 10.59 5.07
N TYR A 128 -10.39 11.35 6.17
CA TYR A 128 -11.60 12.14 6.42
C TYR A 128 -11.51 13.53 5.78
N GLY A 129 -12.67 14.19 5.62
CA GLY A 129 -12.76 15.58 5.15
C GLY A 129 -12.96 15.76 3.65
N PHE A 130 -13.26 14.68 2.93
CA PHE A 130 -13.66 14.73 1.52
C PHE A 130 -15.14 14.42 1.34
N ASN A 131 -15.70 14.77 0.18
CA ASN A 131 -17.07 14.47 -0.19
C ASN A 131 -17.16 13.87 -1.61
N GLY A 132 -18.32 13.29 -1.92
CA GLY A 132 -18.59 12.72 -3.24
C GLY A 132 -17.52 11.72 -3.69
N ALA A 133 -17.14 11.81 -4.97
CA ALA A 133 -16.17 10.90 -5.59
C ALA A 133 -14.79 10.89 -4.91
N GLN A 134 -14.34 12.01 -4.34
CA GLN A 134 -13.05 12.07 -3.65
C GLN A 134 -13.04 11.23 -2.37
N ALA A 135 -14.21 11.04 -1.75
CA ALA A 135 -14.36 10.25 -0.53
C ALA A 135 -14.63 8.76 -0.79
N THR A 136 -15.03 8.38 -2.00
CA THR A 136 -15.55 7.03 -2.29
C THR A 136 -14.95 6.34 -3.51
N SER A 137 -14.11 7.01 -4.30
CA SER A 137 -13.56 6.41 -5.51
C SER A 137 -12.48 5.38 -5.21
N LEU A 138 -12.39 4.38 -6.08
CA LEU A 138 -11.31 3.38 -6.07
C LEU A 138 -9.91 4.02 -6.10
N ARG A 139 -9.75 5.12 -6.85
CA ARG A 139 -8.47 5.84 -6.91
C ARG A 139 -8.12 6.46 -5.58
N SER A 140 -9.07 7.16 -4.96
CA SER A 140 -8.89 7.77 -3.64
C SER A 140 -8.56 6.72 -2.58
N TRP A 141 -9.17 5.54 -2.66
CA TRP A 141 -8.86 4.43 -1.76
C TRP A 141 -7.39 4.01 -1.87
N TYR A 142 -6.92 3.71 -3.08
CA TYR A 142 -5.52 3.30 -3.27
C TYR A 142 -4.51 4.36 -2.84
N VAL A 143 -4.73 5.64 -3.17
CA VAL A 143 -3.73 6.69 -2.85
C VAL A 143 -3.62 7.01 -1.37
N PHE A 144 -4.69 6.79 -0.58
CA PHE A 144 -4.67 7.06 0.87
C PHE A 144 -4.37 5.83 1.72
N LEU A 145 -4.53 4.62 1.19
CA LEU A 145 -4.29 3.36 1.91
C LEU A 145 -2.87 3.28 2.53
N PRO A 146 -1.76 3.60 1.82
CA PRO A 146 -0.42 3.51 2.39
C PRO A 146 -0.23 4.42 3.61
N ALA A 147 -0.73 5.65 3.54
CA ALA A 147 -0.62 6.60 4.65
C ALA A 147 -1.35 6.09 5.91
N CYS A 148 -2.52 5.46 5.74
CA CYS A 148 -3.25 4.89 6.87
C CYS A 148 -2.55 3.68 7.48
N VAL A 149 -1.98 2.81 6.67
CA VAL A 149 -1.19 1.67 7.17
C VAL A 149 0.05 2.19 7.92
N GLN A 150 0.76 3.16 7.35
CA GLN A 150 1.92 3.78 8.00
C GLN A 150 1.55 4.35 9.37
N ALA A 151 0.43 5.06 9.49
CA ALA A 151 -0.01 5.67 10.75
C ALA A 151 -0.44 4.64 11.81
N LYS A 152 -0.76 3.41 11.41
CA LYS A 152 -1.27 2.35 12.30
C LYS A 152 -0.25 1.27 12.63
N GLN A 153 0.94 1.29 12.02
CA GLN A 153 1.99 0.31 12.29
C GLN A 153 2.35 0.29 13.79
N ILE A 154 2.57 -0.92 14.33
CA ILE A 154 2.89 -1.11 15.75
C ILE A 154 4.40 -1.19 15.91
N LEU A 155 5.04 -0.06 16.14
CA LEU A 155 6.48 0.01 16.37
C LEU A 155 6.87 -0.62 17.72
N PRO A 156 8.05 -1.24 17.83
CA PRO A 156 8.58 -1.60 19.14
C PRO A 156 8.72 -0.34 20.01
N ALA A 157 8.52 -0.50 21.32
CA ALA A 157 8.85 0.55 22.27
C ALA A 157 10.29 1.01 22.01
N ALA A 158 10.49 2.32 21.85
CA ALA A 158 11.82 2.87 21.65
C ALA A 158 12.73 2.30 22.74
N THR A 159 13.81 1.61 22.35
CA THR A 159 14.79 1.15 23.32
C THR A 159 15.28 2.38 24.05
N ALA A 160 14.97 2.46 25.35
CA ALA A 160 15.63 3.40 26.24
C ALA A 160 17.14 3.27 25.99
N PRO A 161 17.91 4.37 25.93
CA PRO A 161 19.34 4.31 25.63
C PRO A 161 19.95 3.28 26.57
N SER A 162 20.48 2.20 25.97
CA SER A 162 21.14 1.13 26.70
C SER A 162 22.20 1.79 27.56
N ALA A 163 21.99 1.82 28.88
CA ALA A 163 23.06 2.11 29.80
C ALA A 163 24.19 1.15 29.42
N THR A 164 25.29 1.72 28.94
CA THR A 164 26.46 0.99 28.45
C THR A 164 26.90 0.06 29.56
N ARG A 165 26.47 -1.20 29.49
CA ARG A 165 26.95 -2.24 30.39
C ARG A 165 28.37 -2.49 29.89
N ASN A 166 29.34 -1.80 30.50
CA ASN A 166 30.75 -2.09 30.36
C ASN A 166 30.98 -3.54 30.82
N ALA A 167 30.77 -4.48 29.90
CA ALA A 167 31.22 -5.85 30.02
C ALA A 167 32.57 -5.94 29.31
N SER A 168 33.54 -5.19 29.83
CA SER A 168 34.92 -5.63 29.79
C SER A 168 35.01 -6.72 30.85
N ASP A 169 34.81 -7.98 30.44
CA ASP A 169 35.55 -9.12 30.97
C ASP A 169 35.00 -10.46 30.41
N ARG A 170 35.85 -11.08 29.57
CA ARG A 170 36.20 -12.51 29.57
C ARG A 170 35.20 -13.55 29.02
N GLY A 171 35.54 -14.03 27.83
CA GLY A 171 35.91 -15.45 27.69
C GLY A 171 34.95 -16.37 26.95
N LEU A 172 35.34 -16.71 25.72
CA LEU A 172 35.35 -18.05 25.13
C LEU A 172 34.08 -18.90 25.27
N TRP A 173 33.15 -18.78 24.33
CA TRP A 173 32.60 -19.88 23.50
C TRP A 173 32.18 -19.28 22.15
#